data_AF-A0A8T6HZ14-F1
#
_entry.id   AF-A0A8T6HZ14-F1
#
_cell.length_a   1.000
_cell.length_b   1.000
_cell.length_c   1.000
_cell.angle_alpha   90.00
_cell.angle_beta   90.00
_cell.angle_gamma   90.00
#
_symmetry.space_group_name_H-M   'P 1'
#
loop_
_entity.id
_entity.type
_entity.pdbx_description
1 polymer ?
#
loop_
_entity_poly.entity_id
_entity_poly.type
_entity_poly.pdbx_seq_one_letter_code
_entity_poly.pdbx_strand_id
1 'polypeptide(L)'
;METNLELVKAILILPATALVYVPGAILWMSAEWGLAPNLPDPGRPRFWAALVLGVAGLAFAAWTTNLFRIIGKGTPGPWAPPSRLVVRGPYRHVRNPMITGVLLVLAAESLMLG
;
A
#
# COMPACT_ATOMS: atom_id res chain seq x y z
N MET A 1 25.57 -1.19 -3.41
CA MET A 1 24.42 -2.09 -3.70
C MET A 1 23.50 -2.27 -2.49
N GLU A 2 24.01 -2.25 -1.26
CA GLU A 2 23.25 -2.47 -0.02
C GLU A 2 22.09 -1.49 0.21
N THR A 3 22.26 -0.21 -0.15
CA THR A 3 21.20 0.81 0.03
C THR A 3 19.93 0.52 -0.77
N ASN A 4 20.03 -0.13 -1.94
CA ASN A 4 18.84 -0.47 -2.74
C ASN A 4 18.06 -1.64 -2.13
N LEU A 5 18.75 -2.60 -1.50
CA LEU A 5 18.10 -3.76 -0.88
C LEU A 5 17.35 -3.36 0.39
N GLU A 6 17.93 -2.49 1.21
CA GLU A 6 17.25 -1.93 2.39
C GLU A 6 16.08 -1.02 2.01
N LEU A 7 16.17 -0.31 0.87
CA LEU A 7 15.06 0.41 0.25
C LEU A 7 13.91 -0.54 -0.07
N VAL A 8 14.23 -1.59 -0.83
CA VAL A 8 13.28 -2.60 -1.28
C VAL A 8 12.67 -3.30 -0.06
N LYS A 9 13.45 -3.66 0.95
CA LYS A 9 12.94 -4.22 2.21
C LYS A 9 12.04 -3.26 2.96
N ALA A 10 12.38 -1.99 3.15
CA ALA A 10 11.50 -1.05 3.85
C ALA A 10 10.17 -0.82 3.11
N ILE A 11 10.23 -0.79 1.77
CA ILE A 11 9.08 -0.58 0.88
C ILE A 11 8.28 -1.86 0.66
N LEU A 12 8.87 -3.04 0.77
CA LEU A 12 8.12 -4.29 0.70
C LEU A 12 7.63 -4.69 2.08
N ILE A 13 8.50 -4.74 3.08
CA ILE A 13 8.15 -5.26 4.41
C ILE A 13 7.02 -4.44 5.02
N LEU A 14 7.13 -3.10 5.14
CA LEU A 14 6.10 -2.32 5.84
C LEU A 14 4.71 -2.41 5.19
N PRO A 15 4.53 -2.09 3.90
CA PRO A 15 3.22 -2.21 3.29
C PRO A 15 2.84 -3.67 2.96
N ALA A 16 3.75 -4.61 2.70
CA ALA A 16 3.34 -6.01 2.54
C ALA A 16 2.86 -6.62 3.86
N THR A 17 3.43 -6.22 5.01
CA THR A 17 2.85 -6.60 6.30
C THR A 17 1.44 -6.02 6.44
N ALA A 18 1.26 -4.73 6.14
CA ALA A 18 -0.04 -4.06 6.30
C ALA A 18 -1.11 -4.51 5.28
N LEU A 19 -0.70 -4.85 4.05
CA LEU A 19 -1.59 -5.15 2.92
C LEU A 19 -1.71 -6.64 2.61
N VAL A 20 -0.83 -7.51 3.12
CA VAL A 20 -0.89 -8.96 2.84
C VAL A 20 -1.00 -9.75 4.12
N TYR A 21 -0.12 -9.48 5.09
CA TYR A 21 -0.11 -10.23 6.34
C TYR A 21 -1.36 -9.93 7.20
N VAL A 22 -1.69 -8.66 7.39
CA VAL A 22 -2.85 -8.26 8.21
C VAL A 22 -4.17 -8.74 7.59
N PRO A 23 -4.47 -8.47 6.30
CA PRO A 23 -5.70 -8.96 5.67
C PRO A 23 -5.73 -10.49 5.61
N GLY A 24 -4.59 -11.14 5.31
CA GLY A 24 -4.50 -12.60 5.28
C GLY A 24 -4.77 -13.25 6.64
N ALA A 25 -4.25 -12.68 7.72
CA ALA A 25 -4.53 -13.14 9.08
C ALA A 25 -6.01 -12.96 9.45
N ILE A 26 -6.61 -11.83 9.08
CA ILE A 26 -8.04 -11.57 9.30
C ILE A 26 -8.90 -12.59 8.55
N LEU A 27 -8.58 -12.88 7.28
CA LEU A 27 -9.30 -13.85 6.47
C LEU A 27 -9.15 -15.29 6.96
N TRP A 28 -7.96 -15.64 7.47
CA TRP A 28 -7.73 -16.94 8.06
C TRP A 28 -8.59 -17.13 9.32
N MET A 29 -8.63 -16.12 10.20
CA MET A 29 -9.50 -16.14 11.38
C MET A 29 -11.00 -16.11 11.01
N SER A 30 -11.39 -15.36 9.97
CA SER A 30 -12.79 -15.27 9.54
C SER A 30 -13.28 -16.55 8.85
N ALA A 31 -12.38 -17.28 8.18
CA ALA A 31 -12.70 -18.58 7.57
C ALA A 31 -13.12 -19.62 8.62
N GLU A 32 -12.52 -19.59 9.82
CA GLU A 32 -12.93 -20.44 10.94
C GLU A 32 -14.36 -20.16 11.42
N TRP A 33 -14.89 -18.97 11.14
CA TRP A 33 -16.24 -18.51 11.53
C TRP A 33 -17.25 -18.65 10.38
N GLY A 34 -16.87 -19.28 9.26
CA GLY A 34 -17.72 -19.44 8.08
C GLY A 34 -17.88 -18.18 7.23
N LEU A 35 -17.16 -17.11 7.55
CA LEU A 35 -17.08 -15.88 6.76
C LEU A 35 -16.02 -16.05 5.67
N ALA A 36 -16.28 -16.99 4.76
CA ALA A 36 -15.41 -17.22 3.61
C ALA A 36 -15.42 -16.00 2.68
N PRO A 37 -14.25 -15.51 2.23
CA PRO A 37 -14.18 -14.37 1.33
C PRO A 37 -14.91 -14.67 0.02
N ASN A 38 -15.83 -13.78 -0.35
CA ASN A 38 -16.60 -13.91 -1.59
C ASN A 38 -16.09 -12.91 -2.62
N LEU A 39 -15.27 -13.40 -3.55
CA LEU A 39 -14.79 -12.60 -4.67
C LEU A 39 -15.97 -12.01 -5.46
N PRO A 40 -16.00 -10.70 -5.69
CA PRO A 40 -17.06 -10.08 -6.46
C PRO A 40 -17.04 -10.54 -7.90
N ASP A 41 -18.21 -10.97 -8.37
CA ASP A 41 -18.46 -11.29 -9.77
C ASP A 41 -18.06 -10.10 -10.68
N PRO A 42 -17.31 -10.30 -11.78
CA PRO A 42 -16.89 -9.22 -12.68
C PRO A 42 -18.05 -8.41 -13.28
N GLY A 43 -19.26 -8.98 -13.30
CA GLY A 43 -20.49 -8.30 -13.72
C GLY A 43 -21.04 -7.30 -12.69
N ARG A 44 -20.52 -7.26 -11.46
CA ARG A 44 -20.99 -6.34 -10.41
C ARG A 44 -20.15 -5.05 -10.37
N PRO A 45 -20.76 -3.88 -10.17
CA PRO A 45 -20.03 -2.60 -10.12
C PRO A 45 -19.00 -2.55 -8.98
N ARG A 46 -19.22 -3.32 -7.89
CA ARG A 46 -18.27 -3.46 -6.79
C ARG A 46 -16.89 -3.97 -7.22
N PHE A 47 -16.82 -4.87 -8.22
CA PHE A 47 -15.55 -5.40 -8.73
C PHE A 47 -14.73 -4.28 -9.39
N TRP A 48 -15.37 -3.48 -10.23
CA TRP A 48 -14.72 -2.37 -10.93
C TRP A 48 -14.32 -1.25 -9.95
N ALA A 49 -15.15 -0.96 -8.95
CA ALA A 49 -14.79 0.00 -7.91
C ALA A 49 -13.56 -0.44 -7.11
N ALA A 50 -13.50 -1.71 -6.69
CA ALA A 50 -12.34 -2.28 -6.01
C ALA A 50 -11.10 -2.22 -6.90
N LEU A 51 -11.22 -2.59 -8.19
CA LEU A 51 -10.11 -2.56 -9.14
C LEU A 51 -9.54 -1.15 -9.31
N VAL A 52 -10.40 -0.14 -9.51
CA VAL A 52 -9.99 1.26 -9.66
C VAL A 52 -9.29 1.76 -8.40
N LEU A 53 -9.83 1.45 -7.22
CA LEU A 53 -9.22 1.83 -5.94
C LEU A 53 -7.86 1.15 -5.72
N GLY A 54 -7.74 -0.14 -6.04
CA GLY A 54 -6.50 -0.89 -5.92
C GLY A 54 -5.42 -0.36 -6.86
N VAL A 55 -5.76 -0.12 -8.13
CA VAL A 55 -4.83 0.46 -9.11
C VAL A 55 -4.40 1.87 -8.71
N ALA A 56 -5.34 2.71 -8.25
CA ALA A 56 -5.03 4.05 -7.77
C ALA A 56 -4.12 4.01 -6.54
N GLY A 57 -4.40 3.13 -5.58
CA GLY A 57 -3.58 2.95 -4.38
C GLY A 57 -2.15 2.49 -4.71
N LEU A 58 -2.00 1.51 -5.60
CA LEU A 58 -0.70 1.05 -6.09
C LEU A 58 0.05 2.14 -6.86
N ALA A 59 -0.63 2.90 -7.71
CA ALA A 59 -0.04 4.02 -8.42
C ALA A 59 0.47 5.11 -7.45
N PHE A 60 -0.28 5.41 -6.38
CA PHE A 60 0.15 6.33 -5.32
C PHE A 60 1.35 5.79 -4.53
N ALA A 61 1.37 4.50 -4.20
CA ALA A 61 2.50 3.86 -3.53
C ALA A 61 3.77 3.91 -4.41
N ALA A 62 3.63 3.61 -5.71
CA ALA A 62 4.73 3.70 -6.67
C ALA A 62 5.22 5.16 -6.83
N TRP A 63 4.30 6.11 -6.95
CA TRP A 63 4.62 7.54 -7.08
C TRP A 63 5.38 8.06 -5.87
N THR A 64 4.88 7.79 -4.67
CA THR A 64 5.50 8.25 -3.42
C THR A 64 6.87 7.60 -3.19
N THR A 65 7.01 6.33 -3.54
CA THR A 65 8.28 5.60 -3.52
C THR A 65 9.31 6.21 -4.47
N ASN A 66 8.89 6.49 -5.70
CA ASN A 66 9.78 7.08 -6.71
C ASN A 66 10.23 8.49 -6.28
N LEU A 67 9.34 9.23 -5.62
CA LEU A 67 9.64 10.56 -5.08
C LEU A 67 10.64 10.51 -3.91
N PHE A 68 10.52 9.53 -3.01
CA PHE A 68 11.51 9.29 -1.95
C PHE A 68 12.88 8.92 -2.54
N ARG A 69 12.91 8.11 -3.59
CA ARG A 69 14.14 7.70 -4.28
C ARG A 69 14.83 8.87 -5.00
N ILE A 70 14.06 9.69 -5.71
CA ILE A 70 14.59 10.81 -6.52
C ILE A 70 14.98 12.00 -5.62
N ILE A 71 14.18 12.31 -4.60
CA ILE A 71 14.30 13.57 -3.83
C ILE A 71 14.88 13.34 -2.42
N GLY A 72 14.43 12.30 -1.73
CA GLY A 72 14.77 12.04 -0.33
C GLY A 72 16.18 11.45 -0.12
N LYS A 73 16.78 10.87 -1.16
CA LYS A 73 18.08 10.17 -1.13
C LYS A 73 18.23 9.23 0.09
N GLY A 74 17.13 8.58 0.48
CA GLY A 74 17.03 7.70 1.65
C GLY A 74 15.67 6.98 1.64
N THR A 75 15.37 6.23 2.70
CA THR A 75 14.19 5.35 2.77
C THR A 75 13.16 5.87 3.78
N PRO A 76 11.88 5.47 3.67
CA PRO A 76 10.91 5.67 4.74
C PRO A 76 11.22 4.84 5.99
N GLY A 77 12.11 3.84 5.88
CA GLY A 77 12.41 2.91 6.95
C GLY A 77 13.45 3.45 7.95
N PRO A 78 13.38 3.03 9.22
CA PRO A 78 14.29 3.46 10.28
C PRO A 78 15.76 3.09 10.01
N TRP A 79 16.00 2.14 9.11
CA TRP A 79 17.30 1.61 8.72
C TRP A 79 18.13 2.57 7.84
N ALA A 80 17.49 3.49 7.13
CA ALA A 80 18.16 4.49 6.29
C ALA A 80 17.31 5.77 6.22
N PRO A 81 17.39 6.66 7.24
CA PRO A 81 16.56 7.85 7.31
C PRO A 81 16.81 8.80 6.12
N PRO A 82 15.78 9.50 5.63
CA PRO A 82 15.91 10.41 4.50
C PRO A 82 16.78 11.62 4.87
N SER A 83 17.74 11.94 4.01
CA SER A 83 18.68 13.06 4.22
C SER A 83 18.10 14.41 3.78
N ARG A 84 16.98 14.42 3.05
CA ARG A 84 16.26 15.62 2.63
C ARG A 84 14.75 15.43 2.76
N LEU A 85 14.07 16.45 3.30
CA LEU A 85 12.62 16.49 3.37
C LEU A 85 12.03 16.61 1.96
N VAL A 86 11.19 15.66 1.56
CA VAL A 86 10.52 15.67 0.26
C VAL A 86 9.27 16.54 0.34
N VAL A 87 9.33 17.76 -0.21
CA VAL A 87 8.21 18.73 -0.21
C VAL A 87 7.57 18.95 -1.59
N ARG A 88 7.98 18.18 -2.61
CA ARG A 88 7.42 18.26 -3.97
C ARG A 88 6.28 17.25 -4.17
N GLY A 89 5.41 17.47 -5.15
CA GLY A 89 4.35 16.52 -5.52
C GLY A 89 3.29 16.34 -4.43
N PRO A 90 2.79 15.12 -4.16
CA PRO A 90 1.73 14.86 -3.18
C PRO A 90 2.06 15.32 -1.76
N TYR A 91 3.35 15.34 -1.40
CA TYR A 91 3.84 15.80 -0.10
C TYR A 91 3.60 17.31 0.14
N ARG A 92 3.21 18.08 -0.89
CA ARG A 92 2.78 19.48 -0.72
C ARG A 92 1.38 19.62 -0.13
N HIS A 93 0.54 18.59 -0.27
CA HIS A 93 -0.87 18.62 0.16
C HIS A 93 -1.08 17.83 1.45
N VAL A 94 -0.36 16.73 1.62
CA VAL A 94 -0.48 15.85 2.80
C VAL A 94 0.90 15.43 3.29
N ARG A 95 1.06 15.38 4.61
CA ARG A 95 2.34 15.04 5.27
C ARG A 95 2.76 13.59 5.03
N ASN A 96 1.80 12.71 4.75
CA ASN A 96 2.05 11.28 4.53
C ASN A 96 1.15 10.71 3.40
N PRO A 97 1.42 11.06 2.13
CA PRO A 97 0.66 10.59 0.97
C PRO A 97 0.77 9.07 0.74
N MET A 98 1.78 8.42 1.32
CA MET A 98 1.94 6.96 1.23
C MET A 98 0.82 6.23 1.97
N ILE A 99 0.41 6.73 3.15
CA ILE A 99 -0.73 6.18 3.90
C ILE A 99 -2.01 6.26 3.08
N THR A 100 -2.22 7.34 2.32
CA THR A 100 -3.39 7.46 1.44
C THR A 100 -3.42 6.33 0.40
N GLY A 101 -2.28 5.98 -0.19
CA GLY A 101 -2.17 4.83 -1.10
C GLY A 101 -2.51 3.51 -0.42
N VAL A 102 -1.97 3.28 0.79
CA VAL A 102 -2.26 2.07 1.59
C VAL A 102 -3.75 1.96 1.93
N LEU A 103 -4.39 3.06 2.33
CA LEU A 103 -5.82 3.08 2.65
C LEU A 103 -6.70 2.77 1.42
N LEU A 104 -6.31 3.25 0.23
CA LEU A 104 -7.01 2.94 -1.01
C LEU A 104 -6.92 1.45 -1.35
N VAL A 105 -5.75 0.83 -1.14
CA VAL A 105 -5.58 -0.62 -1.35
C VAL A 105 -6.40 -1.42 -0.34
N LEU A 106 -6.38 -1.06 0.95
CA LEU A 106 -7.19 -1.73 1.97
C LEU A 106 -8.70 -1.60 1.68
N ALA A 107 -9.15 -0.44 1.19
CA ALA A 107 -10.53 -0.24 0.77
C ALA A 107 -10.89 -1.13 -0.42
N ALA A 108 -9.97 -1.30 -1.38
CA ALA A 108 -10.15 -2.21 -2.50
C ALA A 108 -10.24 -3.67 -2.02
N GLU A 109 -9.35 -4.10 -1.12
CA GLU A 109 -9.38 -5.45 -0.53
C GLU A 109 -10.68 -5.71 0.23
N SER A 110 -11.14 -4.74 1.02
CA SER A 110 -12.41 -4.83 1.72
C SER A 110 -13.60 -4.98 0.76
N LEU A 111 -13.58 -4.30 -0.39
CA LEU A 111 -14.62 -4.43 -1.41
C LEU A 111 -14.50 -5.73 -2.24
N MET A 112 -13.30 -6.31 -2.30
CA MET A 112 -13.01 -7.55 -3.01
C MET A 112 -13.24 -8.80 -2.16
N LEU A 113 -13.09 -8.72 -0.84
CA LEU A 113 -13.06 -9.88 0.05
C LEU A 113 -14.17 -9.84 1.13
N GLY A 114 -14.79 -8.67 1.34
CA GLY A 114 -15.98 -8.50 2.18
C GLY A 114 -17.28 -8.77 1.42
#